data_AF-A0A9D8X3Z6-F1
#
_entry.id   AF-A0A9D8X3Z6-F1
#
_cell.length_a   1.000
_cell.length_b   1.000
_cell.length_c   1.000
_cell.angle_alpha   90.00
_cell.angle_beta   90.00
_cell.angle_gamma   90.00
#
_symmetry.space_group_name_H-M   'P 1'
#
loop_
_entity.id
_entity.type
_entity.pdbx_description
1 polymer ?
#
loop_
_entity_poly.entity_id
_entity_poly.type
_entity_poly.pdbx_seq_one_letter_code
_entity_poly.pdbx_strand_id
1 'polypeptide(L)'
;MQKYQNIVILTGAGISAESGLATFRAANGLWNNHRVEDVATVEAFARNPEYVHDFYNELKQELIRAVPNPAHLALAKLQQNYPAPVTIVTQNVDTLHEKA
;
A
#
# COMPACT_ATOMS: atom_id res chain seq x y z
N MET A 1 -18.36 8.00 28.79
CA MET A 1 -16.93 7.78 28.47
C MET A 1 -16.83 7.18 27.08
N GLN A 2 -15.89 7.63 26.25
CA GLN A 2 -15.56 6.91 25.02
C GLN A 2 -14.93 5.55 25.33
N LYS A 3 -15.30 4.54 24.53
CA LYS A 3 -14.85 3.15 24.73
C LYS A 3 -13.34 2.98 24.54
N TYR A 4 -12.73 3.70 23.58
CA TYR A 4 -11.30 3.62 23.30
C TYR A 4 -10.67 5.01 23.35
N GLN A 5 -9.55 5.13 24.05
CA GLN A 5 -8.81 6.38 24.23
C GLN A 5 -7.65 6.55 23.24
N ASN A 6 -7.32 5.48 22.51
CA ASN A 6 -6.31 5.48 21.45
C ASN A 6 -6.61 4.31 20.51
N ILE A 7 -6.62 4.55 19.20
CA ILE A 7 -6.84 3.53 18.17
C ILE A 7 -5.61 3.50 17.26
N VAL A 8 -5.06 2.31 17.05
CA VAL A 8 -3.98 2.09 16.07
C VAL A 8 -4.50 1.11 15.01
N ILE A 9 -4.28 1.45 13.75
CA ILE A 9 -4.73 0.66 12.59
C ILE A 9 -3.49 0.33 11.76
N LEU A 10 -3.21 -0.97 11.60
CA LEU A 10 -2.16 -1.46 10.70
C LEU A 10 -2.76 -1.86 9.35
N THR A 11 -2.30 -1.23 8.27
CA THR A 11 -2.73 -1.58 6.90
C THR A 11 -1.61 -2.23 6.10
N GLY A 12 -1.99 -2.95 5.05
CA GLY A 12 -1.09 -3.55 4.07
C GLY A 12 -1.74 -3.59 2.69
N ALA A 13 -1.08 -4.20 1.72
CA ALA A 13 -1.41 -4.03 0.29
C ALA A 13 -2.86 -4.34 -0.09
N GLY A 14 -3.53 -5.21 0.67
CA GLY A 14 -4.95 -5.54 0.46
C GLY A 14 -5.88 -4.33 0.52
N ILE A 15 -5.56 -3.30 1.31
CA ILE A 15 -6.39 -2.07 1.36
C ILE A 15 -6.38 -1.31 0.03
N SER A 16 -5.30 -1.42 -0.75
CA SER A 16 -5.11 -0.74 -2.04
C SER A 16 -5.59 -1.55 -3.24
N ALA A 17 -6.01 -2.80 -3.04
CA ALA A 17 -6.45 -3.68 -4.13
C ALA A 17 -7.64 -3.10 -4.89
N GLU A 18 -8.62 -2.55 -4.19
CA GLU A 18 -9.80 -1.88 -4.79
C GLU A 18 -9.46 -0.54 -5.46
N SER A 19 -8.24 -0.03 -5.27
CA SER A 19 -7.71 1.13 -5.99
C SER A 19 -6.95 0.76 -7.26
N GLY A 20 -6.99 -0.52 -7.66
CA GLY A 20 -6.34 -1.03 -8.87
C GLY A 20 -4.85 -1.37 -8.70
N LEU A 21 -4.34 -1.42 -7.47
CA LEU A 21 -2.95 -1.79 -7.20
C LEU A 21 -2.82 -3.28 -6.89
N ALA A 22 -1.88 -3.95 -7.54
CA ALA A 22 -1.62 -5.37 -7.28
C ALA A 22 -1.07 -5.60 -5.86
N THR A 23 -1.55 -6.63 -5.19
CA THR A 23 -1.04 -7.02 -3.87
C THR A 23 0.26 -7.82 -3.98
N PHE A 24 1.12 -7.69 -2.97
CA PHE A 24 2.45 -8.33 -2.91
C PHE A 24 2.42 -9.87 -2.88
N ARG A 25 1.28 -10.49 -2.51
CA ARG A 25 1.10 -11.94 -2.48
C ARG A 25 -0.23 -12.31 -3.15
N ALA A 26 -0.25 -12.27 -4.47
CA ALA A 26 -1.38 -12.81 -5.23
C ALA A 26 -1.40 -14.35 -5.13
N ALA A 27 -2.56 -14.96 -5.41
CA ALA A 27 -2.76 -16.40 -5.28
C ALA A 27 -1.82 -17.25 -6.15
N ASN A 28 -1.25 -16.66 -7.21
CA ASN A 28 -0.28 -17.30 -8.10
C ASN A 28 1.19 -17.13 -7.65
N GLY A 29 1.44 -16.47 -6.51
CA GLY A 29 2.79 -16.24 -5.98
C GLY A 29 3.58 -15.14 -6.71
N LEU A 30 2.96 -14.42 -7.65
CA LEU A 30 3.58 -13.33 -8.40
C LEU A 30 3.09 -11.96 -7.90
N TRP A 31 3.95 -10.96 -7.98
CA TRP A 31 3.60 -9.56 -7.80
C TRP A 31 3.72 -8.84 -9.14
N ASN A 32 2.60 -8.36 -9.67
CA ASN A 32 2.52 -7.79 -11.02
C ASN A 32 3.08 -8.69 -12.13
N ASN A 33 2.94 -10.01 -11.99
CA ASN A 33 3.52 -11.04 -12.86
C ASN A 33 5.05 -11.26 -12.71
N HIS A 34 5.68 -10.67 -11.70
CA HIS A 34 7.08 -10.89 -11.35
C HIS A 34 7.21 -11.77 -10.10
N ARG A 35 8.28 -12.55 -10.03
CA ARG A 35 8.70 -13.18 -8.77
C ARG A 35 9.24 -12.09 -7.85
N VAL A 36 8.76 -12.05 -6.62
CA VAL A 36 9.12 -11.01 -5.65
C VAL A 36 10.63 -10.95 -5.43
N GLU A 37 11.27 -12.11 -5.33
CA GLU A 37 12.71 -12.25 -5.12
C GLU A 37 13.56 -11.67 -6.26
N ASP A 38 12.97 -11.48 -7.45
CA ASP A 38 13.65 -10.94 -8.62
C ASP A 38 13.53 -9.43 -8.76
N VAL A 39 12.66 -8.79 -7.97
CA VAL A 39 12.37 -7.35 -8.08
C VAL A 39 12.43 -6.58 -6.77
N ALA A 40 12.32 -7.25 -5.61
CA ALA A 40 12.18 -6.61 -4.30
C ALA A 40 13.23 -7.07 -3.27
N THR A 41 14.47 -7.36 -3.72
CA THR A 41 15.60 -7.72 -2.86
C THR A 41 16.86 -6.94 -3.22
N VAL A 42 17.77 -6.77 -2.25
CA VAL A 42 19.07 -6.12 -2.49
C VAL A 42 19.89 -6.94 -3.48
N GLU A 43 19.79 -8.26 -3.40
CA GLU A 43 20.46 -9.21 -4.28
C GLU A 43 19.94 -9.12 -5.72
N ALA A 44 18.62 -8.96 -5.91
CA ALA A 44 18.04 -8.72 -7.24
C ALA A 44 18.54 -7.41 -7.84
N PHE A 45 18.56 -6.33 -7.04
CA PHE A 45 19.08 -5.05 -7.49
C PHE A 45 20.56 -5.13 -7.86
N ALA A 46 21.38 -5.80 -7.05
CA ALA A 46 22.80 -6.00 -7.36
C ALA A 46 23.01 -6.86 -8.63
N ARG A 47 22.13 -7.83 -8.88
CA ARG A 47 22.18 -8.73 -10.04
C ARG A 47 21.75 -8.05 -11.33
N ASN A 48 20.66 -7.28 -11.32
CA ASN A 48 20.14 -6.58 -12.49
C ASN A 48 19.36 -5.31 -12.07
N PRO A 49 20.05 -4.15 -11.91
CA PRO A 49 19.41 -2.90 -11.52
C PRO A 49 18.38 -2.40 -12.54
N GLU A 50 18.64 -2.59 -13.84
CA GLU A 50 17.75 -2.12 -14.92
C GLU A 50 16.38 -2.81 -14.83
N TYR A 51 16.37 -4.14 -14.67
CA TYR A 51 15.13 -4.90 -14.51
C TYR A 51 14.32 -4.48 -13.28
N VAL A 52 14.99 -4.24 -12.15
CA VAL A 52 14.34 -3.74 -10.93
C VAL A 52 13.79 -2.33 -11.14
N HIS A 53 14.54 -1.46 -11.81
CA HIS A 53 14.10 -0.11 -12.13
C HIS A 53 12.89 -0.09 -13.05
N ASP A 54 12.88 -0.92 -14.11
CA ASP A 54 11.76 -1.04 -15.03
C ASP A 54 10.50 -1.47 -14.30
N PHE A 55 10.59 -2.51 -13.46
CA PHE A 55 9.49 -2.97 -12.62
C PHE A 55 8.92 -1.84 -11.73
N TYR A 56 9.78 -1.12 -10.99
CA TYR A 56 9.31 -0.01 -10.15
C TYR A 56 8.81 1.19 -10.96
N ASN A 57 9.29 1.40 -12.18
CA ASN A 57 8.79 2.44 -13.07
C ASN A 57 7.37 2.13 -13.58
N GLU A 58 7.07 0.86 -13.86
CA GLU A 58 5.70 0.41 -14.15
C GLU A 58 4.77 0.65 -12.95
N LEU A 59 5.19 0.27 -11.75
CA LEU A 59 4.42 0.52 -10.52
C LEU A 59 4.15 2.01 -10.28
N LYS A 60 5.11 2.90 -10.58
CA LYS A 60 4.89 4.35 -10.48
C LYS A 60 3.76 4.82 -11.40
N GLN A 61 3.66 4.26 -12.61
CA GLN A 61 2.59 4.63 -13.55
C GLN A 61 1.21 4.21 -13.02
N GLU A 62 1.11 3.04 -12.38
CA GLU A 62 -0.11 2.60 -11.70
C GLU A 62 -0.46 3.52 -10.53
N LEU A 63 0.53 3.86 -9.70
CA LEU A 63 0.34 4.72 -8.52
C LEU A 63 -0.14 6.13 -8.87
N ILE A 64 0.33 6.70 -9.99
CA ILE A 64 -0.13 8.00 -10.48
C ILE A 64 -1.63 7.98 -10.78
N ARG A 65 -2.15 6.84 -11.28
CA ARG A 65 -3.56 6.68 -11.67
C ARG A 65 -4.45 6.26 -10.49
N ALA A 66 -3.87 5.63 -9.47
CA ALA A 66 -4.60 5.15 -8.32
C ALA A 66 -5.16 6.29 -7.46
N VAL A 67 -6.41 6.11 -7.02
CA VAL A 67 -7.16 7.03 -6.15
C VAL A 67 -7.62 6.32 -4.88
N PRO A 68 -7.82 7.05 -3.76
CA PRO A 68 -8.37 6.46 -2.55
C PRO A 68 -9.71 5.76 -2.81
N ASN A 69 -9.83 4.53 -2.32
CA ASN A 69 -11.07 3.77 -2.35
C ASN A 69 -11.89 3.98 -1.05
N PRO A 70 -13.10 3.40 -0.93
CA PRO A 70 -13.95 3.58 0.25
C PRO A 70 -13.28 3.21 1.59
N ALA A 71 -12.35 2.25 1.61
CA ALA A 71 -11.63 1.88 2.83
C ALA A 71 -10.72 3.01 3.32
N HIS A 72 -9.92 3.62 2.42
CA HIS A 72 -9.09 4.77 2.73
C HIS A 72 -9.93 5.95 3.24
N LEU A 73 -11.02 6.27 2.52
CA LEU A 73 -11.93 7.35 2.88
C LEU A 73 -12.62 7.10 4.24
N ALA A 74 -12.94 5.84 4.55
CA ALA A 74 -13.52 5.48 5.85
C ALA A 74 -12.51 5.67 6.99
N LEU A 75 -11.24 5.31 6.78
CA LEU A 75 -10.19 5.52 7.77
C LEU A 75 -9.86 7.00 7.96
N ALA A 76 -9.82 7.79 6.88
CA ALA A 76 -9.67 9.25 6.95
C ALA A 76 -10.81 9.89 7.76
N LYS A 77 -12.06 9.50 7.47
CA LYS A 77 -13.23 9.95 8.25
C LYS A 77 -13.16 9.53 9.71
N LEU A 78 -12.70 8.31 10.00
CA LEU A 78 -12.52 7.85 11.38
C LEU A 78 -11.46 8.70 12.08
N GLN A 79 -10.32 8.93 11.45
CA GLN A 79 -9.23 9.73 12.02
C GLN A 79 -9.64 11.18 12.27
N GLN A 80 -10.46 11.76 11.40
CA GLN A 80 -10.95 13.14 11.55
C GLN A 80 -12.03 13.28 12.62
N ASN A 81 -12.96 12.33 12.70
CA ASN A 81 -14.18 12.47 13.50
C ASN A 81 -14.12 11.72 14.83
N TYR A 82 -13.16 10.81 15.02
CA TYR A 82 -13.04 10.11 16.28
C TYR A 82 -12.47 11.08 17.33
N PRO A 83 -13.16 11.24 18.47
CA PRO A 83 -12.79 12.23 19.50
C PRO A 83 -11.57 11.87 20.37
N ALA A 84 -10.78 10.87 19.97
CA ALA A 84 -9.51 10.49 20.57
C ALA A 84 -8.51 10.12 19.44
N PRO A 85 -7.19 10.03 19.72
CA PRO A 85 -6.20 9.73 18.69
C PRO A 85 -6.49 8.45 17.92
N VAL A 86 -6.37 8.56 16.59
CA VAL A 86 -6.36 7.44 15.64
C VAL A 86 -5.07 7.53 14.85
N THR A 87 -4.26 6.48 14.88
CA THR A 87 -2.99 6.39 14.15
C THR A 87 -3.06 5.28 13.12
N ILE A 88 -2.82 5.63 11.87
CA ILE A 88 -2.68 4.68 10.77
C ILE A 88 -1.19 4.40 10.58
N VAL A 89 -0.83 3.11 10.70
CA VAL A 89 0.50 2.59 10.37
C VAL A 89 0.32 1.76 9.10
N THR A 90 1.05 2.06 8.04
CA THR A 90 0.92 1.33 6.77
C THR A 90 2.22 0.63 6.40
N GLN A 91 2.09 -0.58 5.86
CA GLN A 91 3.17 -1.29 5.17
C GLN A 91 3.27 -0.90 3.69
N ASN A 92 2.29 -0.16 3.17
CA ASN A 92 2.26 0.23 1.78
C ASN A 92 3.27 1.34 1.51
N VAL A 93 3.79 1.34 0.28
CA VAL A 93 4.66 2.40 -0.25
C VAL A 93 3.90 3.33 -1.21
N ASP A 94 2.60 3.12 -1.37
CA ASP A 94 1.69 4.05 -2.03
C ASP A 94 1.34 5.24 -1.11
N THR A 95 0.65 6.24 -1.65
CA THR A 95 0.24 7.46 -0.93
C THR A 95 -1.27 7.61 -0.78
N LEU A 96 -2.01 6.49 -0.83
CA LEU A 96 -3.47 6.54 -0.86
C LEU A 96 -4.11 6.94 0.46
N HIS A 97 -3.45 6.72 1.59
CA HIS A 97 -3.90 7.24 2.89
C HIS A 97 -3.73 8.74 2.98
N GLU A 98 -2.62 9.29 2.48
CA GLU A 98 -2.34 10.72 2.50
C GLU A 98 -3.23 11.50 1.51
N LYS A 99 -3.67 10.84 0.43
CA LYS A 99 -4.60 11.41 -0.54
C LYS A 99 -6.07 11.39 -0.07
N ALA A 100 -6.41 10.58 0.93
CA ALA A 100 -7.78 10.37 1.43
C ALA A 100 -8.19 11.41 2.47
#